data_AF-A0A1E2SN28-F1
#
_entry.id   AF-A0A1E2SN28-F1
#
_cell.length_a   1.000
_cell.length_b   1.000
_cell.length_c   1.000
_cell.angle_alpha   90.00
_cell.angle_beta   90.00
_cell.angle_gamma   90.00
#
_symmetry.space_group_name_H-M   'P 1'
#
loop_
_entity.id
_entity.type
_entity.pdbx_description
1 polymer ?
#
loop_
_entity_poly.entity_id
_entity_poly.type
_entity_poly.pdbx_seq_one_letter_code
_entity_poly.pdbx_strand_id
1 'polypeptide(L)' 'MEWRLLTRGDVDASLDVKRIAPALLGAVVTACREKGWQCVTLDVDAGNPTGALGLCSGRGFRETGRETAFAIEH' A
#
# COMPACT_ATOMS: atom_id res chain seq x y z
N MET A 1 -5.70 -17.10 -12.42
CA MET A 1 -4.85 -16.10 -11.74
C MET A 1 -4.61 -16.64 -10.34
N GLU A 2 -3.38 -17.05 -10.06
CA GLU A 2 -2.98 -17.62 -8.77
C GLU A 2 -2.40 -16.49 -7.90
N TRP A 3 -2.99 -16.30 -6.71
CA TRP A 3 -2.50 -15.34 -5.74
C TRP A 3 -1.53 -16.05 -4.80
N ARG A 4 -0.26 -15.63 -4.76
CA ARG A 4 0.72 -16.13 -3.79
C ARG A 4 0.81 -15.17 -2.61
N LEU A 5 0.50 -15.68 -1.42
CA LEU A 5 0.67 -14.96 -0.16
C LEU A 5 2.17 -14.78 0.11
N LEU A 6 2.59 -13.52 0.33
CA LEU A 6 3.91 -13.19 0.84
C LEU A 6 4.04 -13.80 2.24
N THR A 7 5.09 -14.58 2.46
CA THR A 7 5.36 -15.23 3.75
C THR A 7 6.32 -14.38 4.57
N ARG A 8 6.39 -14.64 5.89
CA ARG A 8 7.24 -13.90 6.83
C ARG A 8 8.73 -13.86 6.45
N GLY A 9 9.19 -14.73 5.54
CA GLY A 9 10.55 -14.75 5.01
C GLY A 9 10.82 -13.88 3.78
N ASP A 10 9.77 -13.34 3.14
CA ASP A 10 9.91 -12.43 1.99
C ASP A 10 10.23 -10.98 2.42
N VAL A 11 10.08 -10.68 3.72
CA VAL A 11 10.38 -9.38 4.31
C VAL A 11 11.75 -9.44 4.99
N ASP A 12 12.69 -8.63 4.52
CA ASP A 12 14.01 -8.50 5.14
C ASP A 12 13.86 -8.13 6.63
N ALA A 13 14.33 -9.02 7.51
CA ALA A 13 14.21 -8.83 8.96
C ALA A 13 15.09 -7.70 9.51
N SER A 14 16.01 -7.17 8.71
CA SER A 14 16.80 -5.98 9.05
C SER A 14 16.07 -4.66 8.73
N LEU A 15 14.97 -4.74 7.98
CA LEU A 15 14.18 -3.60 7.58
C LEU A 15 13.35 -3.11 8.78
N ASP A 16 13.63 -1.88 9.21
CA ASP A 16 12.83 -1.20 10.23
C ASP A 16 11.33 -1.30 9.90
N VAL A 17 10.49 -1.57 10.89
CA VAL A 17 9.05 -1.79 10.69
C VAL A 17 8.36 -0.59 10.00
N LYS A 18 8.88 0.62 10.16
CA LYS A 18 8.37 1.83 9.49
C LYS A 18 8.78 1.89 8.01
N ARG A 19 9.70 1.03 7.58
CA ARG A 19 10.20 0.91 6.20
C ARG A 19 9.62 -0.27 5.42
N ILE A 20 8.93 -1.20 6.08
CA ILE A 20 8.27 -2.33 5.42
C ILE A 20 7.17 -1.87 4.45
N ALA A 21 6.21 -1.07 4.94
CA ALA A 21 5.13 -0.55 4.11
C ALA A 21 5.62 0.21 2.84
N PRO A 22 6.56 1.18 2.94
CA PRO A 22 7.01 1.89 1.76
C PRO A 22 7.89 1.03 0.82
N ALA A 23 8.60 0.02 1.33
CA ALA A 23 9.35 -0.92 0.50
C ALA A 23 8.41 -1.83 -0.30
N LEU A 24 7.38 -2.39 0.35
CA LEU A 24 6.37 -3.21 -0.31
C LEU A 24 5.60 -2.40 -1.35
N LEU A 25 5.18 -1.17 -1.02
CA LEU A 25 4.50 -0.29 -1.97
C LEU A 25 5.38 0.00 -3.20
N GLY A 26 6.68 0.25 -2.99
CA GLY A 26 7.63 0.43 -4.08
C GLY A 26 7.77 -0.80 -4.97
N ALA A 27 7.83 -2.00 -4.38
CA ALA A 27 7.91 -3.25 -5.12
C ALA A 27 6.65 -3.50 -5.97
N VAL A 28 5.46 -3.24 -5.41
CA VAL A 28 4.18 -3.39 -6.12
C VAL A 28 4.11 -2.43 -7.31
N VAL A 29 4.47 -1.15 -7.13
CA VAL A 29 4.46 -0.16 -8.21
C VAL A 29 5.41 -0.57 -9.34
N THR A 30 6.61 -1.06 -9.02
CA THR A 30 7.55 -1.58 -10.01
C THR A 30 6.96 -2.76 -10.80
N ALA A 31 6.38 -3.74 -10.10
CA ALA A 31 5.76 -4.90 -10.75
C ALA A 31 4.57 -4.50 -11.64
N CYS A 32 3.77 -3.50 -11.25
CA CYS A 32 2.70 -2.96 -12.10
C CYS A 32 3.25 -2.32 -13.38
N ARG A 33 4.37 -1.58 -13.30
CA ARG A 33 5.03 -0.98 -14.47
C ARG A 33 5.57 -2.05 -15.42
N GLU A 34 6.17 -3.12 -14.90
CA GLU A 34 6.65 -4.25 -15.69
C GLU A 34 5.51 -4.98 -16.43
N LYS A 35 4.30 -4.95 -15.87
CA LYS A 35 3.07 -5.45 -16.51
C LYS A 35 2.45 -4.46 -17.51
N GLY A 36 3.05 -3.29 -17.71
CA GLY A 36 2.55 -2.25 -18.61
C GLY A 36 1.37 -1.45 -18.07
N TRP A 37 1.08 -1.52 -16.77
CA TRP A 37 0.00 -0.74 -16.16
C TRP A 37 0.42 0.72 -16.03
N GLN A 38 -0.48 1.62 -16.45
CA GLN A 38 -0.21 3.05 -16.49
C GLN A 38 -0.52 3.76 -15.17
N CYS A 39 -1.46 3.20 -14.39
CA CYS A 39 -1.92 3.76 -13.13
C CYS A 39 -2.15 2.64 -12.12
N VAL A 40 -1.92 2.95 -10.84
CA VAL A 40 -2.26 2.11 -9.71
C VAL A 40 -2.98 3.00 -8.70
N THR A 41 -4.14 2.57 -8.23
CA THR A 41 -4.92 3.26 -7.21
C THR A 41 -4.84 2.46 -5.93
N LEU A 42 -4.71 3.14 -4.80
CA LEU A 42 -4.70 2.52 -3.48
C LEU A 42 -5.75 3.21 -2.63
N ASP A 43 -6.66 2.41 -2.08
CA ASP A 43 -7.61 2.88 -1.07
C ASP A 43 -6.94 2.80 0.31
N VAL A 44 -6.95 3.90 1.03
CA VAL A 44 -6.37 4.00 2.38
C VAL A 44 -7.36 4.69 3.30
N ASP A 45 -7.48 4.17 4.52
CA ASP A 45 -8.19 4.88 5.57
C ASP A 45 -7.42 6.17 5.93
N ALA A 46 -7.97 7.30 5.50
CA ALA A 46 -7.42 8.63 5.74
C ALA A 46 -7.41 9.02 7.23
N GLY A 47 -8.27 8.40 8.06
CA GLY A 47 -8.35 8.61 9.50
C GLY A 47 -7.38 7.73 10.31
N ASN A 48 -6.72 6.76 9.68
CA ASN A 48 -5.87 5.82 10.38
C ASN A 48 -4.60 6.50 10.94
N PRO A 49 -4.36 6.45 12.27
CA PRO A 49 -3.25 7.15 12.92
C PRO A 49 -1.87 6.59 12.56
N THR A 50 -1.81 5.43 11.89
CA THR A 50 -0.54 4.87 11.38
C THR A 50 0.05 5.65 10.20
N GLY A 51 -0.69 6.62 9.64
CA GLY A 51 -0.15 7.57 8.67
C GLY A 51 -0.08 7.04 7.24
N ALA A 52 -0.93 6.06 6.88
CA ALA A 52 -0.99 5.47 5.54
C ALA A 52 -1.16 6.53 4.44
N LEU A 53 -2.00 7.55 4.67
CA LEU A 53 -2.18 8.67 3.76
C LEU A 53 -0.87 9.44 3.52
N GLY A 54 -0.18 9.82 4.59
CA GLY A 54 1.09 10.54 4.50
C GLY A 54 2.19 9.74 3.78
N LEU A 55 2.22 8.43 4.01
CA LEU A 55 3.14 7.52 3.32
C LEU A 55 2.87 7.47 1.81
N CYS A 56 1.59 7.39 1.40
CA CYS A 56 1.22 7.34 -0.01
C CYS A 56 1.51 8.67 -0.70
N SER A 57 1.11 9.79 -0.09
CA SER A 57 1.38 11.13 -0.63
C SER A 57 2.87 11.41 -0.79
N GLY A 58 3.70 10.98 0.18
CA GLY A 58 5.16 11.10 0.09
C GLY A 58 5.82 10.26 -1.01
N ARG A 59 5.09 9.33 -1.63
CA ARG A 59 5.56 8.44 -2.71
C ARG A 59 5.05 8.83 -4.10
N GLY A 60 4.38 9.98 -4.21
CA GLY A 60 3.85 10.49 -5.48
C GLY A 60 2.43 10.03 -5.82
N PHE A 61 1.75 9.34 -4.89
CA PHE A 61 0.31 9.15 -5.01
C PHE A 61 -0.40 10.48 -4.76
N ARG A 62 -1.42 10.76 -5.57
CA ARG A 62 -2.30 11.91 -5.41
C ARG A 62 -3.69 11.39 -5.04
N GLU A 63 -4.35 12.05 -4.09
CA GLU A 63 -5.74 11.75 -3.76
C GLU A 63 -6.61 11.95 -5.01
N THR A 64 -7.34 10.91 -5.40
CA THR A 64 -8.24 10.91 -6.56
C THR A 64 -9.71 10.80 -6.18
N GLY A 65 -10.00 10.42 -4.93
CA GLY A 65 -11.33 10.24 -4.40
C GLY A 65 -11.28 10.05 -2.90
N ARG A 66 -12.41 10.30 -2.24
CA ARG A 66 -12.59 10.10 -0.80
C ARG A 66 -13.95 9.48 -0.56
N GLU A 67 -13.96 8.42 0.23
CA GLU A 67 -15.16 7.66 0.54
C GLU A 67 -15.35 7.58 2.06
N THR A 68 -16.58 7.39 2.52
CA THR A 68 -16.91 7.18 3.93
C THR A 68 -17.60 5.84 4.05
N ALA A 69 -16.93 4.89 4.72
CA ALA A 69 -17.45 3.55 4.96
C ALA A 69 -18.04 3.46 6.38
N PHE A 70 -19.18 2.79 6.51
CA PHE A 70 -19.81 2.51 7.80
C PHE A 70 -19.76 1.00 8.07
N ALA A 71 -19.32 0.62 9.26
CA ALA A 71 -19.38 -0.77 9.73
C ALA A 71 -20.40 -0.87 10.86
N ILE A 72 -21.18 -1.96 10.86
CA ILE A 72 -22.03 -2.32 12.00
C ILE A 72 -21.20 -3.25 12.88
N GLU A 73 -20.97 -2.83 14.12
CA GLU A 73 -20.27 -3.65 15.11
C GLU A 73 -21.29 -4.60 15.78
N HIS A 74 -20.93 -5.88 15.89
CA HIS A 74 -21.73 -6.94 16.52
C HIS A 74 -21.26 -7.20 17.95
#